data_AF-A0A496X523-F1
#
_entry.id   AF-A0A496X523-F1
#
_cell.length_a   1.000
_cell.length_b   1.000
_cell.length_c   1.000
_cell.angle_alpha   90.00
_cell.angle_beta   90.00
_cell.angle_gamma   90.00
#
_symmetry.space_group_name_H-M   'P 1'
#
loop_
_entity.id
_entity.type
_entity.pdbx_description
1 polymer ?
#
loop_
_entity_poly.entity_id
_entity_poly.type
_entity_poly.pdbx_seq_one_letter_code
_entity_poly.pdbx_strand_id
1 'polypeptide(L)'
;MNISNHAEKRMSERGIPPFAIDCLLEFGDIEFHKGREIYRMSKRAERHLKSYMGELSGEAKKLLRDLYVVTAGEDIVTVARQTGHLKRNR
;
A
#
# COMPACT_ATOMS: atom_id res chain seq x y z
N MET A 1 -3.30 -10.90 -8.49
CA MET A 1 -4.07 -9.75 -7.99
C MET A 1 -4.58 -8.97 -9.19
N ASN A 2 -5.89 -8.78 -9.29
CA ASN A 2 -6.50 -7.99 -10.36
C ASN A 2 -6.68 -6.54 -9.88
N ILE A 3 -6.39 -5.56 -10.73
CA ILE A 3 -6.61 -4.16 -10.40
C ILE A 3 -7.99 -3.76 -10.90
N SER A 4 -8.86 -3.30 -10.00
CA SER A 4 -10.17 -2.77 -10.40
C SER A 4 -10.01 -1.44 -11.17
N ASN A 5 -10.96 -1.12 -12.06
CA ASN A 5 -11.01 0.18 -12.74
C ASN A 5 -10.98 1.36 -11.76
N HIS A 6 -11.56 1.20 -10.55
CA HIS A 6 -11.47 2.21 -9.51
C HIS A 6 -10.03 2.39 -9.03
N ALA A 7 -9.33 1.30 -8.70
CA ALA A 7 -7.95 1.35 -8.24
C ALA A 7 -7.01 1.92 -9.33
N GLU A 8 -7.14 1.45 -10.57
CA GLU A 8 -6.33 1.92 -11.71
C GLU A 8 -6.48 3.43 -11.92
N LYS A 9 -7.72 3.94 -11.93
CA LYS A 9 -7.99 5.37 -12.03
C LYS A 9 -7.30 6.16 -10.91
N ARG A 10 -7.39 5.68 -9.66
CA ARG A 10 -6.74 6.35 -8.51
C ARG A 10 -5.22 6.33 -8.61
N MET A 11 -4.64 5.26 -9.13
CA MET A 11 -3.19 5.15 -9.32
C MET A 11 -2.71 6.21 -10.31
N SER A 12 -3.39 6.33 -11.45
CA SER A 12 -3.08 7.32 -12.48
C SER A 12 -3.26 8.76 -11.96
N GLU A 13 -4.41 9.08 -11.35
CA GLU A 13 -4.70 10.43 -10.85
C GLU A 13 -3.72 10.91 -9.76
N ARG A 14 -3.13 9.97 -9.00
CA ARG A 14 -2.27 10.28 -7.85
C ARG A 14 -0.78 10.02 -8.12
N GLY A 15 -0.42 9.61 -9.34
CA GLY A 15 0.94 9.24 -9.70
C GLY A 15 1.51 8.16 -8.78
N ILE A 16 0.71 7.13 -8.47
CA ILE A 16 1.14 6.02 -7.62
C ILE A 16 1.77 4.95 -8.54
N PRO A 17 3.07 4.69 -8.42
CA PRO A 17 3.74 3.73 -9.28
C PRO A 17 3.32 2.29 -8.92
N PRO A 18 3.13 1.39 -9.91
CA PRO A 18 2.79 -0.01 -9.66
C PRO A 18 3.74 -0.72 -8.69
N PHE A 19 5.05 -0.45 -8.82
CA PHE A 19 6.07 -0.97 -7.90
C PHE A 19 5.76 -0.71 -6.41
N ALA A 20 5.19 0.45 -6.08
CA ALA A 20 4.84 0.75 -4.69
C ALA A 20 3.71 -0.16 -4.16
N ILE A 21 2.78 -0.56 -5.03
CA ILE A 21 1.70 -1.50 -4.71
C ILE A 21 2.29 -2.88 -4.50
N ASP A 22 3.17 -3.32 -5.40
CA ASP A 22 3.83 -4.63 -5.30
C ASP A 22 4.59 -4.74 -3.97
N CYS A 23 5.35 -3.71 -3.58
CA CYS A 23 6.03 -3.67 -2.29
C CYS A 23 5.07 -3.74 -1.09
N LEU A 24 3.90 -3.10 -1.18
CA LEU A 24 2.92 -3.12 -0.09
C LEU A 24 2.24 -4.48 0.03
N LEU A 25 1.94 -5.14 -1.10
CA LEU A 25 1.33 -6.46 -1.11
C LEU A 25 2.26 -7.55 -0.61
N GLU A 26 3.55 -7.48 -1.00
CA GLU A 26 4.53 -8.51 -0.68
C GLU A 26 5.13 -8.34 0.72
N PHE A 27 5.46 -7.11 1.11
CA PHE A 27 6.21 -6.86 2.36
C PHE A 27 5.39 -6.15 3.43
N GLY A 28 4.26 -5.53 3.07
CA GLY A 28 3.46 -4.72 3.98
C GLY A 28 2.81 -5.53 5.09
N ASP A 29 2.46 -4.85 6.18
CA ASP A 29 1.63 -5.45 7.21
C ASP A 29 0.16 -5.43 6.76
N ILE A 30 -0.56 -6.49 7.08
CA ILE A 30 -1.97 -6.66 6.75
C ILE A 30 -2.83 -6.33 7.96
N GLU A 31 -3.83 -5.46 7.78
CA GLU A 31 -4.89 -5.19 8.75
C GLU A 31 -6.25 -5.54 8.16
N PHE A 32 -7.05 -6.34 8.88
CA PHE A 32 -8.40 -6.70 8.45
C PHE A 32 -9.42 -5.69 8.95
N HIS A 33 -10.25 -5.16 8.06
CA HIS A 33 -11.32 -4.23 8.41
C HIS A 33 -12.56 -4.47 7.54
N LYS A 34 -13.72 -4.77 8.16
CA LYS A 34 -15.02 -4.98 7.49
C LYS A 34 -14.94 -5.94 6.28
N GLY A 35 -14.23 -7.06 6.42
CA GLY A 35 -14.07 -8.06 5.35
C GLY A 35 -13.13 -7.65 4.21
N ARG A 36 -12.30 -6.63 4.44
CA ARG A 36 -11.26 -6.18 3.51
C ARG A 36 -9.90 -6.32 4.18
N GLU A 37 -8.87 -6.54 3.37
CA GLU A 37 -7.48 -6.47 3.84
C GLU A 37 -6.91 -5.12 3.44
N ILE A 38 -6.17 -4.52 4.36
CA ILE A 38 -5.51 -3.24 4.18
C ILE A 38 -4.01 -3.46 4.37
N TYR A 39 -3.26 -3.29 3.30
CA TYR A 39 -1.81 -3.43 3.27
C TYR A 39 -1.17 -2.05 3.47
N ARG A 40 -0.22 -1.96 4.40
CA ARG A 40 0.52 -0.73 4.70
C ARG A 40 1.99 -1.00 5.00
N MET A 41 2.84 -0.03 4.74
CA MET A 41 4.27 -0.16 5.06
C MET A 41 4.53 0.26 6.51
N SER A 42 4.86 -0.71 7.36
CA SER A 42 5.36 -0.43 8.72
C SER A 42 6.89 -0.37 8.77
N LYS A 43 7.43 0.08 9.91
CA LYS A 43 8.88 0.05 10.14
C LYS A 43 9.45 -1.37 10.12
N ARG A 44 8.65 -2.40 10.47
CA ARG A 44 9.09 -3.80 10.43
C ARG A 44 9.11 -4.30 8.99
N ALA A 45 8.01 -4.11 8.27
CA ALA A 45 7.89 -4.40 6.84
C ALA A 45 9.01 -3.76 6.02
N GLU A 46 9.32 -2.48 6.28
CA GLU A 46 10.38 -1.77 5.58
C GLU A 46 11.78 -2.33 5.86
N ARG A 47 12.04 -2.82 7.08
CA ARG A 47 13.32 -3.51 7.37
C ARG A 47 13.44 -4.81 6.58
N HIS A 48 12.33 -5.54 6.43
CA HIS A 48 12.30 -6.76 5.62
C HIS A 48 12.51 -6.45 4.13
N LEU A 49 11.81 -5.44 3.61
CA LEU A 49 12.02 -4.93 2.26
C LEU A 49 13.48 -4.50 2.03
N LYS A 50 14.09 -3.80 3.00
CA LYS A 50 15.50 -3.41 2.94
C LYS A 50 16.44 -4.62 2.89
N SER A 51 16.16 -5.69 3.64
CA SER A 51 16.98 -6.91 3.55
C SER A 51 16.86 -7.62 2.20
N TYR A 52 15.72 -7.46 1.51
CA TYR A 52 15.48 -8.08 0.21
C TYR A 52 16.01 -7.25 -0.96
N MET A 53 15.73 -5.93 -0.99
CA MET A 53 16.09 -5.03 -2.11
C MET A 53 17.33 -4.17 -1.87
N GLY A 54 17.88 -4.17 -0.65
CA GLY A 54 18.92 -3.24 -0.24
C GLY A 54 18.36 -1.88 0.21
N GLU A 55 19.24 -0.88 0.26
CA GLU A 55 18.87 0.46 0.75
C GLU A 55 17.97 1.19 -0.26
N LEU A 56 16.77 1.58 0.17
CA LEU A 56 15.89 2.47 -0.58
C LEU A 56 16.21 3.94 -0.29
N SER A 57 15.98 4.82 -1.28
CA SER A 57 16.06 6.26 -1.07
C SER A 57 15.06 6.75 -0.03
N GLY A 58 15.32 7.93 0.55
CA GLY A 58 14.42 8.54 1.54
C GLY A 58 13.02 8.81 0.96
N GLU A 59 12.97 9.23 -0.30
CA GLU A 59 11.73 9.49 -1.04
C GLU A 59 10.93 8.21 -1.28
N ALA A 60 11.59 7.11 -1.64
CA ALA A 60 10.93 5.82 -1.85
C ALA A 60 10.34 5.28 -0.55
N LYS A 61 11.09 5.35 0.56
CA LYS A 61 10.59 4.96 1.89
C LYS A 61 9.39 5.79 2.31
N LYS A 62 9.47 7.11 2.11
CA LYS A 62 8.37 8.03 2.41
C LYS A 62 7.13 7.70 1.58
N LEU A 63 7.29 7.51 0.28
CA LEU A 63 6.20 7.14 -0.62
C LEU A 63 5.49 5.86 -0.14
N LEU A 64 6.25 4.81 0.19
CA LEU A 64 5.69 3.54 0.65
C LEU A 64 4.93 3.68 1.98
N ARG A 65 5.46 4.46 2.93
CA ARG A 65 4.79 4.73 4.23
C ARG A 65 3.51 5.54 4.09
N ASP A 66 3.48 6.43 3.10
CA ASP A 66 2.34 7.31 2.86
C ASP A 66 1.23 6.61 2.05
N LEU A 67 1.37 5.33 1.68
CA LEU A 67 0.42 4.59 0.86
C LEU A 67 -0.21 3.41 1.59
N TYR A 68 -1.44 3.09 1.20
CA TYR A 68 -2.09 1.83 1.55
C TYR A 68 -2.87 1.26 0.37
N VAL A 69 -2.98 -0.07 0.37
CA VAL A 69 -3.73 -0.84 -0.63
C VAL A 69 -4.86 -1.56 0.09
N VAL A 70 -6.07 -1.49 -0.47
CA VAL A 70 -7.25 -2.22 0.03
C VAL A 70 -7.61 -3.30 -0.98
N THR A 71 -7.82 -4.50 -0.48
CA THR A 71 -8.17 -5.67 -1.30
C THR A 71 -9.48 -6.28 -0.83
N ALA A 72 -10.10 -7.07 -1.71
CA ALA A 72 -11.06 -8.08 -1.33
C ALA A 72 -10.79 -9.35 -2.10
N GLY A 73 -10.25 -10.35 -1.40
CA GLY A 73 -9.75 -11.55 -2.06
C GLY A 73 -8.64 -11.17 -3.04
N GLU A 74 -8.81 -11.57 -4.30
CA GLU A 74 -7.79 -11.38 -5.34
C GLU A 74 -7.84 -10.00 -6.03
N ASP A 75 -8.79 -9.13 -5.65
CA ASP A 75 -8.99 -7.84 -6.30
C ASP A 75 -8.47 -6.67 -5.45
N ILE A 76 -7.66 -5.82 -6.07
CA ILE A 76 -7.29 -4.51 -5.54
C ILE A 76 -8.43 -3.53 -5.83
N VAL A 77 -9.16 -3.20 -4.77
CA VAL A 77 -10.35 -2.33 -4.87
C VAL A 77 -10.00 -0.85 -4.69
N THR A 78 -8.91 -0.53 -3.99
CA THR A 78 -8.51 0.87 -3.77
C THR A 78 -7.01 0.99 -3.46
N VAL A 79 -6.40 2.06 -3.97
CA VAL A 79 -5.06 2.51 -3.57
C VAL A 79 -5.14 3.99 -3.22
N ALA A 80 -4.58 4.39 -2.09
CA ALA A 80 -4.68 5.76 -1.61
C ALA A 80 -3.48 6.18 -0.76
N ARG A 81 -3.27 7.50 -0.71
CA ARG A 81 -2.35 8.11 0.24
C ARG A 81 -2.98 8.26 1.61
N GLN A 82 -2.22 7.99 2.65
CA GLN A 82 -2.56 8.29 4.02
C GLN A 82 -2.32 9.79 4.27
N THR A 83 -3.31 10.63 3.96
CA THR A 83 -3.22 12.09 4.16
C THR A 83 -3.55 12.53 5.61
N GLY A 84 -3.57 11.58 6.55
CA GLY A 84 -3.86 11.79 7.97
C GLY A 84 -3.97 10.46 8.73
N HIS A 85 -4.15 10.50 10.05
CA HIS A 85 -4.47 9.29 10.81
C HIS A 85 -5.79 8.72 10.29
N LEU A 86 -5.80 7.44 9.89
CA LEU A 86 -7.03 6.74 9.53
C LEU A 86 -8.00 6.88 10.70
N LYS A 87 -9.11 7.60 10.52
CA LYS A 87 -10.13 7.72 11.57
C LYS A 87 -10.71 6.33 11.81
N ARG A 88 -10.40 5.74 12.96
CA ARG A 88 -10.79 4.37 13.34
C ARG A 88 -12.31 4.11 13.43
N ASN A 89 -13.14 5.15 13.32
CA ASN A 89 -14.60 5.06 13.44
C ASN A 89 -15.30 5.69 12.24
N ARG A 90 -15.75 4.87 11.29
CA ARG A 90 -16.91 5.14 10.41
C ARG A 90 -17.48 3.82 9.91
#